data_AF-A0A965Q9L3-F1
#
_entry.id   AF-A0A965Q9L3-F1
#
_cell.length_a   1.000
_cell.length_b   1.000
_cell.length_c   1.000
_cell.angle_alpha   90.00
_cell.angle_beta   90.00
_cell.angle_gamma   90.00
#
_symmetry.space_group_name_H-M   'P 1'
#
loop_
_entity.id
_entity.type
_entity.pdbx_description
1 polymer ?
#
loop_
_entity_poly.entity_id
_entity_poly.type
_entity_poly.pdbx_seq_one_letter_code
_entity_poly.pdbx_strand_id
1 'polypeptide(L)'
;MHGAALLSRFGGRCCTHHGSEASGVWRFRELVMPGEGAVVSHPEGNTPLMHRASIAEYAGVSSLMLKHEGRNPTGSFKDRGMTAA
;
A
#
# COMPACT_ATOMS: atom_id res chain seq x y z
N MET A 1 -8.42 10.01 -17.13
CA MET A 1 -8.55 8.53 -17.27
C MET A 1 -9.84 8.08 -16.61
N HIS A 2 -10.54 7.09 -17.16
CA HIS A 2 -11.73 6.49 -16.53
C HIS A 2 -11.32 5.48 -15.43
N GLY A 3 -12.20 5.23 -14.45
CA GLY A 3 -11.90 4.39 -13.28
C GLY A 3 -11.41 2.97 -13.62
N ALA A 4 -11.99 2.32 -14.64
CA ALA A 4 -11.57 0.99 -15.09
C ALA A 4 -10.11 0.97 -15.59
N ALA A 5 -9.67 2.02 -16.28
CA ALA A 5 -8.29 2.13 -16.75
C ALA A 5 -7.31 2.30 -15.59
N LEU A 6 -7.68 3.05 -14.54
CA LEU A 6 -6.88 3.17 -13.32
C LEU A 6 -6.76 1.84 -12.58
N LEU A 7 -7.86 1.10 -12.41
CA LEU A 7 -7.84 -0.21 -11.77
C LEU A 7 -6.92 -1.19 -12.51
N SER A 8 -7.04 -1.26 -13.84
CA SER A 8 -6.14 -2.09 -14.67
C SER A 8 -4.68 -1.68 -14.51
N ARG A 9 -4.40 -0.37 -14.48
CA ARG A 9 -3.04 0.15 -14.32
C ARG A 9 -2.44 -0.16 -12.94
N PHE A 10 -3.21 0.03 -11.86
CA PHE A 10 -2.77 -0.29 -10.50
C PHE A 10 -2.58 -1.80 -10.31
N GLY A 11 -3.44 -2.61 -10.93
CA GLY A 11 -3.31 -4.05 -10.97
C GLY A 11 -2.05 -4.51 -11.69
N GLY A 12 -1.72 -3.90 -12.84
CA GLY A 12 -0.51 -4.22 -13.61
C GLY A 12 0.80 -3.90 -12.90
N ARG A 13 0.78 -2.97 -11.94
CA ARG A 13 1.93 -2.66 -11.07
C ARG A 13 1.97 -3.50 -9.78
N CYS A 14 0.98 -4.36 -9.56
CA CYS A 14 1.04 -5.30 -8.46
C CYS A 14 2.26 -6.22 -8.70
N CYS A 15 3.03 -6.50 -7.65
CA CYS A 15 4.25 -7.31 -7.73
C CYS A 15 5.43 -6.68 -8.49
N THR A 16 5.42 -5.36 -8.74
CA THR A 16 6.64 -4.68 -9.17
C THR A 16 7.65 -4.68 -8.02
N HIS A 17 8.89 -5.09 -8.30
CA HIS A 17 9.96 -5.21 -7.29
C HIS A 17 11.04 -4.11 -7.39
N HIS A 18 11.02 -3.28 -8.45
CA HIS A 18 12.04 -2.28 -8.71
C HIS A 18 11.43 -0.91 -9.04
N GLY A 19 12.21 0.16 -8.77
CA GLY A 19 11.79 1.54 -8.98
C GLY A 19 10.72 2.01 -8.00
N SER A 20 10.19 3.21 -8.22
CA SER A 20 9.17 3.81 -7.35
C SER A 20 7.87 3.01 -7.32
N GLU A 21 7.51 2.31 -8.39
CA GLU A 21 6.28 1.52 -8.46
C GLU A 21 6.29 0.29 -7.54
N ALA A 22 7.44 -0.08 -6.97
CA ALA A 22 7.53 -1.08 -5.91
C ALA A 22 6.92 -0.61 -4.57
N SER A 23 6.82 0.72 -4.35
CA SER A 23 6.11 1.28 -3.20
C SER A 23 4.59 1.13 -3.37
N GLY A 24 3.94 0.68 -2.30
CA GLY A 24 2.50 0.61 -2.19
C GLY A 24 1.81 1.98 -2.07
N VAL A 25 2.56 3.09 -2.02
CA VAL A 25 2.05 4.46 -2.22
C VAL A 25 2.19 4.83 -3.70
N TRP A 26 3.41 4.78 -4.22
CA TRP A 26 3.73 5.26 -5.57
C TRP A 26 3.20 4.37 -6.70
N ARG A 27 2.83 3.12 -6.41
CA ARG A 27 2.01 2.28 -7.30
C ARG A 27 0.71 2.98 -7.73
N PHE A 28 0.20 3.90 -6.90
CA PHE A 28 -1.00 4.70 -7.13
C PHE A 28 -0.69 6.17 -7.44
N ARG A 29 0.49 6.48 -8.01
CA ARG A 29 0.97 7.86 -8.23
C ARG A 29 -0.06 8.81 -8.84
N GLU A 30 -0.93 8.32 -9.72
CA GLU A 30 -1.97 9.11 -10.39
C GLU A 30 -3.00 9.69 -9.40
N LEU A 31 -3.15 9.10 -8.22
CA LEU A 31 -4.03 9.58 -7.14
C LEU A 31 -3.28 10.29 -6.01
N VAL A 32 -1.99 10.01 -5.85
CA VAL A 32 -1.15 10.61 -4.80
C VAL A 32 -0.63 11.97 -5.21
N MET A 33 0.03 12.04 -6.39
CA MET A 33 0.62 13.25 -6.91
C MET A 33 0.49 13.24 -8.45
N PRO A 34 -0.61 13.81 -8.98
CA PRO A 34 -0.81 13.89 -10.42
C PRO A 34 0.17 14.91 -11.02
N GLY A 35 1.24 14.42 -11.65
CA GLY A 35 2.25 15.26 -12.30
C GLY A 35 3.61 14.59 -12.43
N GLU A 36 4.60 15.41 -12.78
CA GLU A 36 6.01 15.03 -12.75
C GLU A 36 6.65 15.59 -11.48
N GLY A 37 7.19 14.69 -10.66
CA GLY A 37 7.87 15.02 -9.41
C GLY A 37 8.90 13.93 -9.12
N ALA A 38 10.01 14.31 -8.50
CA ALA A 38 10.98 13.35 -8.03
C ALA A 38 10.34 12.49 -6.92
N VAL A 39 10.49 11.17 -7.03
CA VAL A 39 10.00 10.24 -6.01
C VAL A 39 11.15 9.87 -5.07
N VAL A 40 10.96 10.15 -3.78
CA VAL A 40 11.77 9.57 -2.72
C VAL A 40 10.98 8.41 -2.12
N SER A 41 11.58 7.21 -2.05
CA SER A 41 10.90 6.05 -1.50
C SER A 41 11.90 5.05 -0.94
N HIS A 42 11.51 4.38 0.15
CA HIS A 42 12.13 3.15 0.61
C HIS A 42 10.97 2.17 0.83
N PRO A 43 10.79 1.20 -0.09
CA PRO A 43 9.51 0.72 -0.60
C PRO A 43 8.43 0.46 0.47
N GLU A 44 7.79 1.55 0.89
CA GLU A 44 6.73 1.56 1.88
C GLU A 44 5.40 1.10 1.29
N GLY A 45 4.45 0.74 2.12
CA GLY A 45 3.19 0.13 1.71
C GLY A 45 3.34 -1.34 1.33
N ASN A 46 2.39 -1.87 0.55
CA ASN A 46 2.29 -3.30 0.24
C ASN A 46 2.38 -4.24 1.46
N THR A 47 2.06 -3.71 2.64
CA THR A 47 2.04 -4.43 3.91
C THR A 47 1.01 -5.56 3.90
N PRO A 48 1.23 -6.65 4.63
CA PRO A 48 0.36 -7.80 4.55
C PRO A 48 -1.02 -7.51 5.14
N LEU A 49 -2.02 -8.15 4.55
CA LEU A 49 -3.35 -8.30 5.12
C LEU A 49 -3.41 -9.71 5.74
N MET A 50 -3.54 -9.78 7.07
CA MET A 50 -3.36 -11.02 7.83
C MET A 50 -4.68 -11.48 8.43
N HIS A 51 -4.88 -12.79 8.51
CA HIS A 51 -5.94 -13.39 9.32
C HIS A 51 -5.37 -13.94 10.64
N ARG A 52 -6.14 -13.84 11.72
CA ARG A 52 -5.82 -14.41 13.05
C ARG A 52 -7.08 -14.94 13.71
N ALA A 53 -7.20 -16.26 13.79
CA ALA A 53 -8.39 -16.94 14.31
C ALA A 53 -8.75 -16.50 15.74
N SER A 54 -7.76 -16.38 16.64
CA SER A 54 -8.00 -15.95 18.03
C SER A 54 -8.56 -14.52 18.14
N ILE A 55 -8.15 -13.61 17.25
CA ILE A 55 -8.65 -12.24 17.22
C ILE A 55 -10.04 -12.19 16.59
N ALA A 56 -10.28 -12.98 15.53
CA ALA A 56 -11.59 -13.12 14.91
C ALA A 56 -12.64 -13.68 15.90
N GLU A 57 -12.26 -14.72 16.67
CA GLU A 57 -13.08 -15.30 17.73
C GLU A 57 -13.35 -14.30 18.86
N TYR A 58 -12.30 -13.64 19.37
CA TYR A 58 -12.44 -12.61 20.40
C TYR A 58 -13.37 -11.46 19.97
N ALA A 59 -13.29 -11.03 18.71
CA ALA A 59 -14.12 -9.96 18.18
C ALA A 59 -15.53 -10.41 17.76
N GLY A 60 -15.80 -11.72 17.67
CA GLY A 60 -17.03 -12.26 17.11
C GLY A 60 -17.23 -12.00 15.62
N VAL A 61 -16.14 -11.80 14.85
CA VAL A 61 -16.18 -11.45 13.41
C VAL A 61 -15.38 -12.46 12.60
N SER A 62 -16.07 -13.32 11.86
CA SER A 62 -15.46 -14.44 11.11
C SER A 62 -14.55 -14.01 9.95
N SER A 63 -14.81 -12.85 9.34
CA SER A 63 -14.03 -12.32 8.21
C SER A 63 -13.08 -11.19 8.61
N LEU A 64 -12.63 -11.17 9.88
CA LEU A 64 -11.73 -10.13 10.38
C LEU A 64 -10.34 -10.26 9.75
N MET A 65 -9.86 -9.17 9.17
CA MET A 65 -8.52 -9.07 8.60
C MET A 65 -7.74 -7.92 9.24
N LEU A 66 -6.45 -8.11 9.45
CA LEU A 66 -5.54 -7.14 10.04
C LEU A 66 -4.60 -6.58 8.99
N LYS A 67 -4.63 -5.26 8.80
CA LYS A 67 -3.68 -4.55 7.93
C LYS A 67 -2.43 -4.18 8.74
N HIS A 68 -1.33 -4.93 8.56
CA HIS A 68 -0.15 -4.78 9.41
C HIS A 68 0.77 -3.64 8.95
N GLU A 69 0.41 -2.40 9.27
CA GLU A 69 1.20 -1.21 8.90
C GLU A 69 2.53 -1.07 9.65
N GLY A 70 2.76 -1.84 10.72
CA GLY A 70 4.08 -1.93 11.36
C GLY A 70 5.15 -2.68 10.54
N ARG A 71 4.83 -3.18 9.34
CA ARG A 71 5.81 -3.79 8.42
C ARG A 71 6.30 -2.83 7.32
N ASN A 72 6.01 -1.55 7.46
CA ASN A 72 6.71 -0.51 6.71
C ASN A 72 8.16 -0.35 7.26
N PRO A 73 9.09 0.26 6.50
CA PRO A 73 10.50 0.31 6.88
C PRO A 73 10.82 0.89 8.28
N THR A 74 10.13 1.93 8.73
CA THR A 74 10.35 2.51 10.08
C THR A 74 9.56 1.79 11.17
N GLY A 75 8.77 0.78 10.81
CA GLY A 75 7.83 0.13 11.71
C GLY A 75 6.55 0.93 11.97
N SER A 76 6.26 1.97 11.16
CA SER A 76 5.09 2.82 11.33
C SER A 76 4.29 3.03 10.05
N PHE A 77 2.98 3.22 10.17
CA PHE A 77 2.13 3.64 9.05
C PHE A 77 2.55 5.01 8.47
N LYS A 78 3.32 5.80 9.24
CA LYS A 78 3.76 7.16 8.88
C LYS A 78 4.61 7.19 7.62
N ASP A 79 5.30 6.10 7.27
CA ASP A 79 6.13 6.03 6.07
C ASP A 79 5.34 6.38 4.81
N ARG A 80 4.06 6.02 4.76
CA ARG A 80 3.17 6.34 3.63
C ARG A 80 2.95 7.83 3.44
N GLY A 81 2.94 8.61 4.53
CA GLY A 81 2.83 10.05 4.47
C GLY A 81 4.17 10.70 4.16
N MET A 82 5.24 10.22 4.82
CA MET A 82 6.57 10.80 4.70
C MET A 82 7.16 10.70 3.29
N THR A 83 6.84 9.62 2.55
CA THR A 83 7.30 9.42 1.17
C THR A 83 6.74 10.50 0.22
N ALA A 84 5.53 11.00 0.47
CA ALA A 84 4.79 11.92 -0.39
C ALA A 84 4.77 13.37 0.15
N ALA A 85 5.54 13.64 1.20
CA ALA A 85 5.63 14.93 1.87
C ALA A 85 6.44 15.96 1.08
#